data_AF-A0AAN8IIB6-F1
#
_entry.id   AF-A0AAN8IIB6-F1
#
_cell.length_a   1.000
_cell.length_b   1.000
_cell.length_c   1.000
_cell.angle_alpha   90.00
_cell.angle_beta   90.00
_cell.angle_gamma   90.00
#
_symmetry.space_group_name_H-M   'P 1'
#
loop_
_entity.id
_entity.type
_entity.pdbx_description
1 polymer ?
#
loop_
_entity_poly.entity_id
_entity_poly.type
_entity_poly.pdbx_seq_one_letter_code
_entity_poly.pdbx_strand_id
1 'polypeptide(L)'
;MSVSGWDPTIRDRFESCNSIASYAPNPEHYCKAFIMCCSMQFDPNNGDKCQTNEQRCIPLEGGGFDAVCIQRNCTELVTTTTTTTTPVPIVVEEQVNSAGESLDGSLASREAYSEKLIIVS
;
A
#
# COMPACT_ATOMS: atom_id res chain seq x y z
N MET A 1 9.53 15.17 9.52
CA MET A 1 8.18 15.14 10.10
C MET A 1 8.07 13.86 10.90
N SER A 2 8.14 13.93 12.22
CA SER A 2 7.84 12.79 13.09
C SER A 2 6.32 12.62 13.08
N VAL A 3 5.84 11.48 12.57
CA VAL A 3 4.44 11.09 12.69
C VAL A 3 4.20 10.88 14.19
N SER A 4 3.54 11.84 14.83
CA SER A 4 3.33 11.85 16.28
C SER A 4 2.54 10.60 16.70
N GLY A 5 3.23 9.62 17.29
CA GLY A 5 2.64 8.38 17.80
C GLY A 5 2.99 7.10 17.04
N TRP A 6 3.74 7.17 15.93
CA TRP A 6 4.22 5.97 15.25
C TRP A 6 5.60 5.54 15.79
N ASP A 7 5.70 4.30 16.25
CA ASP A 7 6.94 3.69 16.75
C ASP A 7 7.54 2.80 15.65
N PRO A 8 8.73 3.14 15.10
CA PRO A 8 9.38 2.36 14.04
C PRO A 8 9.83 0.97 14.49
N THR A 9 9.84 0.68 15.79
CA THR A 9 10.23 -0.61 16.39
C THR A 9 9.04 -1.49 16.74
N ILE A 10 7.82 -1.01 16.52
CA ILE A 10 6.59 -1.79 16.72
C ILE A 10 6.05 -2.25 15.35
N ARG A 11 5.58 -3.49 15.30
CA ARG A 11 4.81 -4.03 14.17
C ARG A 11 3.45 -4.46 14.69
N ASP A 12 2.44 -3.68 14.32
CA ASP A 12 1.06 -4.11 14.45
C ASP A 12 0.71 -4.99 13.23
N ARG A 13 0.41 -6.26 13.49
CA ARG A 13 0.02 -7.24 12.47
C ARG A 13 -1.45 -7.60 12.59
N PHE A 14 -2.21 -6.93 13.46
CA PHE A 14 -3.63 -7.19 13.67
C PHE A 14 -4.38 -7.22 12.34
N GLU A 15 -4.29 -6.17 11.53
CA GLU A 15 -5.06 -6.07 10.29
C GLU A 15 -4.71 -7.19 9.30
N SER A 16 -3.41 -7.48 9.13
CA SER A 16 -2.94 -8.55 8.25
C SER A 16 -3.43 -9.93 8.70
N CYS A 17 -3.36 -10.23 10.01
CA CYS A 17 -3.77 -11.52 10.53
C CYS A 17 -5.29 -11.64 10.71
N ASN A 18 -5.98 -10.53 10.95
CA ASN A 18 -7.44 -10.45 10.95
C ASN A 18 -7.99 -10.75 9.55
N SER A 19 -7.40 -10.16 8.51
CA SER A 19 -7.78 -10.43 7.12
C SER A 19 -7.65 -11.92 6.80
N ILE A 20 -6.52 -12.56 7.13
CA ILE A 20 -6.32 -14.00 6.91
C ILE A 20 -7.30 -14.84 7.73
N ALA A 21 -7.46 -14.53 9.01
CA ALA A 21 -8.33 -15.27 9.91
C ALA A 21 -9.82 -15.16 9.55
N SER A 22 -10.23 -14.07 8.88
CA SER A 22 -11.60 -13.88 8.41
C SER A 22 -12.03 -14.91 7.35
N TYR A 23 -11.07 -15.53 6.66
CA TYR A 23 -11.32 -16.62 5.71
C TYR A 23 -11.39 -18.00 6.36
N ALA A 24 -11.29 -18.10 7.69
CA ALA A 24 -11.44 -19.36 8.38
C ALA A 24 -12.82 -19.98 8.07
N PRO A 25 -12.90 -21.31 7.87
CA PRO A 25 -14.15 -21.97 7.44
C PRO A 25 -15.25 -21.93 8.50
N ASN A 26 -14.88 -21.69 9.77
CA ASN A 26 -15.81 -21.47 10.85
C ASN A 26 -15.24 -20.40 11.82
N PRO A 27 -16.12 -19.70 12.56
CA PRO A 27 -15.69 -18.68 13.53
C PRO A 27 -14.86 -19.27 14.68
N GLU A 28 -15.05 -20.54 15.01
CA GLU A 28 -14.25 -21.25 16.02
C GLU A 28 -12.77 -21.37 15.63
N HIS A 29 -12.46 -21.38 14.34
CA HIS A 29 -11.10 -21.44 13.82
C HIS A 29 -10.47 -20.06 13.62
N TYR A 30 -11.22 -18.98 13.75
CA TYR A 30 -10.70 -17.61 13.61
C TYR A 30 -9.48 -17.39 14.51
N CYS A 31 -9.60 -17.66 15.82
CA CYS A 31 -8.49 -17.43 16.74
C CYS A 31 -7.28 -18.31 16.45
N LYS A 32 -7.50 -19.54 16.00
CA LYS A 32 -6.40 -20.44 15.61
C LYS A 32 -5.66 -19.89 14.39
N ALA A 33 -6.39 -19.45 13.37
CA ALA A 33 -5.81 -18.85 12.16
C ALA A 33 -5.09 -17.53 12.47
N PHE A 34 -5.68 -16.69 13.32
CA PHE A 34 -5.12 -15.40 13.73
C PHE A 34 -3.79 -15.59 14.48
N ILE A 35 -3.76 -16.44 15.50
CA ILE A 35 -2.56 -16.74 16.29
C ILE A 35 -1.48 -17.40 15.42
N MET A 36 -1.87 -18.30 14.52
CA MET A 36 -0.95 -18.92 13.57
C MET A 36 -0.30 -17.88 12.65
N CYS A 37 -1.09 -16.99 12.05
CA CYS A 37 -0.56 -15.87 11.27
C CYS A 37 0.43 -15.04 12.08
N CYS A 38 0.05 -14.65 13.30
CA CYS A 38 0.87 -13.81 14.16
C CYS A 38 2.22 -14.45 14.48
N SER A 39 2.20 -15.74 14.81
CA SER A 39 3.39 -16.53 15.10
C SER A 39 4.29 -16.74 13.88
N MET A 40 3.71 -16.96 12.70
CA MET A 40 4.49 -17.13 11.46
C MET A 40 5.20 -15.85 11.02
N GLN A 41 4.65 -14.68 11.37
CA GLN A 41 5.29 -13.38 11.12
C GLN A 41 6.36 -13.05 12.15
N PHE A 42 6.49 -13.82 13.24
CA PHE A 42 7.45 -13.58 14.31
C PHE A 42 8.70 -14.43 14.10
N ASP A 43 9.72 -13.83 13.49
CA ASP A 43 11.05 -14.42 13.40
C ASP A 43 12.05 -13.52 14.13
N PRO A 44 12.53 -13.90 15.33
CA PRO A 44 13.50 -13.10 16.06
C PRO A 44 14.90 -13.12 15.43
N ASN A 45 15.18 -14.08 14.54
CA ASN A 45 16.51 -14.26 13.94
C ASN A 45 16.59 -13.71 12.50
N ASN A 46 15.45 -13.43 11.87
CA ASN A 46 15.37 -13.00 10.47
C ASN A 46 14.39 -11.83 10.27
N GLY A 47 14.46 -11.17 9.11
CA GLY A 47 13.54 -10.09 8.75
C GLY A 47 13.62 -8.87 9.69
N ASP A 48 12.48 -8.50 10.28
CA ASP A 48 12.34 -7.37 11.21
C ASP A 48 13.01 -7.64 12.58
N LYS A 49 13.39 -8.90 12.91
CA LYS A 49 14.08 -9.28 14.16
C LYS A 49 13.44 -8.74 15.45
N CYS A 50 12.12 -8.81 15.51
CA CYS A 50 11.37 -8.43 16.71
C CYS A 50 11.74 -9.34 17.89
N GLN A 51 11.85 -8.78 19.10
CA GLN A 51 12.24 -9.56 20.28
C GLN A 51 11.06 -10.12 21.05
N THR A 52 9.91 -9.45 20.98
CA THR A 52 8.71 -9.83 21.72
C THR A 52 7.52 -9.97 20.78
N ASN A 53 6.64 -10.91 21.10
CA ASN A 53 5.41 -11.18 20.37
C ASN A 53 4.24 -11.23 21.35
N GLU A 54 3.42 -10.17 21.35
CA GLU A 54 2.19 -10.08 22.11
C GLU A 54 1.04 -10.56 21.21
N GLN A 55 0.54 -11.76 21.49
CA GLN A 55 -0.57 -12.34 20.75
C GLN A 55 -1.68 -12.81 21.68
N ARG A 56 -2.91 -12.37 21.41
CA ARG A 56 -4.12 -12.86 22.08
C ARG A 56 -5.26 -12.94 21.07
N CYS A 57 -6.18 -13.86 21.31
CA CYS A 57 -7.46 -13.90 20.61
C CYS A 57 -8.50 -14.54 21.53
N ILE A 58 -9.55 -13.80 21.84
CA ILE A 58 -10.63 -14.24 22.73
C ILE A 58 -11.96 -14.07 21.98
N PRO A 59 -12.74 -15.13 21.76
CA PRO A 59 -14.10 -14.99 21.23
C PRO A 59 -14.99 -14.27 22.24
N LEU A 60 -15.78 -13.31 21.76
CA LEU A 60 -16.71 -12.51 22.56
C LEU A 60 -18.12 -13.08 22.42
N GLU A 61 -18.92 -12.96 23.48
CA GLU A 61 -20.30 -13.48 23.52
C GLU A 61 -21.22 -12.88 22.43
N GLY A 62 -20.88 -11.71 21.88
CA GLY A 62 -21.60 -11.04 20.80
C GLY A 62 -21.21 -11.45 19.37
N GLY A 63 -20.39 -12.50 19.19
CA GLY A 63 -19.96 -12.97 17.87
C GLY A 63 -18.77 -12.23 17.25
N GLY A 64 -18.06 -11.43 18.06
CA GLY A 64 -16.80 -10.79 17.69
C GLY A 64 -15.59 -11.47 18.35
N PHE A 65 -14.40 -10.93 18.12
CA PHE A 65 -13.16 -11.42 18.72
C PHE A 65 -12.33 -10.24 19.24
N ASP A 66 -11.82 -10.35 20.47
CA ASP A 66 -10.77 -9.48 20.99
C ASP A 66 -9.43 -10.11 20.64
N ALA A 67 -8.85 -9.64 19.53
CA ALA A 67 -7.58 -10.16 19.00
C ALA A 67 -6.52 -9.06 18.94
N VAL A 68 -5.29 -9.42 19.30
CA VAL A 68 -4.11 -8.53 19.24
C VAL A 68 -2.95 -9.34 18.72
N CYS A 69 -2.18 -8.74 17.81
CA CYS A 69 -0.91 -9.26 17.33
C CYS A 69 0.06 -8.09 17.19
N ILE A 70 0.84 -7.86 18.24
CA ILE A 70 1.82 -6.76 18.30
C ILE A 70 3.19 -7.34 18.56
N GLN A 71 4.14 -7.03 17.69
CA GLN A 71 5.53 -7.37 17.87
C GLN A 71 6.30 -6.10 18.26
N ARG A 72 7.20 -6.19 19.24
CA ARG A 72 7.95 -5.03 19.76
C ARG A 72 9.45 -5.28 19.77
N ASN A 73 10.21 -4.18 19.89
CA ASN A 73 11.66 -4.14 19.78
C ASN A 73 12.14 -4.75 18.45
N CYS A 74 11.41 -4.47 17.39
CA CYS A 74 11.82 -4.80 16.03
C CYS A 74 12.92 -3.84 15.56
N THR A 75 13.65 -4.26 14.55
CA THR A 75 14.53 -3.39 13.76
C THR A 75 13.73 -2.19 13.27
N GLU A 76 14.31 -0.99 13.38
CA GLU A 76 13.62 0.23 12.96
C GLU A 76 13.26 0.19 11.47
N LEU A 77 12.00 0.48 11.15
CA LEU A 77 11.58 0.78 9.79
C LEU A 77 12.14 2.14 9.37
N VAL A 78 13.16 2.13 8.51
CA VAL A 78 13.67 3.37 7.90
C VAL A 78 12.71 3.77 6.78
N THR A 79 11.97 4.87 6.98
CA THR A 79 11.11 5.43 5.93
C THR A 79 11.94 6.34 5.03
N THR A 80 12.16 5.93 3.78
CA THR A 80 12.81 6.79 2.78
C THR A 80 11.77 7.69 2.12
N THR A 81 11.94 9.01 2.23
CA THR A 81 11.09 9.97 1.53
C THR A 81 11.71 10.34 0.20
N THR A 82 11.05 10.01 -0.92
CA THR A 82 11.45 10.47 -2.26
C THR A 82 10.76 11.79 -2.56
N THR A 83 11.54 12.83 -2.86
CA THR A 83 11.00 14.13 -3.32
C THR A 83 11.12 14.19 -4.83
N THR A 84 9.99 14.35 -5.52
CA THR A 84 9.95 14.57 -6.97
C THR A 84 9.81 16.05 -7.25
N THR A 85 10.79 16.65 -7.92
CA THR A 85 10.71 18.04 -8.40
C THR A 85 10.24 18.04 -9.85
N THR A 86 9.11 18.68 -10.12
CA THR A 86 8.60 18.89 -11.49
C THR A 86 9.22 20.15 -12.08
N PRO A 87 9.92 20.10 -13.24
CA PRO A 87 10.41 21.29 -13.90
C PRO A 87 9.25 22.11 -14.49
N VAL A 88 9.31 23.43 -14.39
CA VAL A 88 8.34 24.34 -15.03
C VAL A 88 8.65 24.40 -16.53
N PRO A 89 7.64 24.23 -17.43
CA PRO A 89 7.86 24.33 -18.87
C PRO A 89 8.29 25.75 -19.26
N ILE A 90 9.44 25.86 -19.93
CA ILE A 90 9.89 27.08 -20.61
C ILE A 90 9.09 27.25 -21.91
N VAL A 91 8.22 28.25 -21.95
CA VAL A 91 7.57 28.69 -23.19
C VAL A 91 8.61 29.43 -24.02
N VAL A 92 9.12 28.78 -25.07
CA VAL A 92 9.91 29.46 -26.09
C VAL A 92 8.91 30.16 -27.00
N GLU A 93 8.73 31.47 -26.81
CA GLU A 93 7.97 32.29 -27.76
C GLU A 93 8.80 32.39 -29.06
N GLU A 94 8.55 31.47 -29.99
CA GLU A 94 9.09 31.55 -31.34
C GLU A 94 8.41 32.75 -32.04
N GLN A 95 9.19 33.81 -32.29
CA GLN A 95 8.73 34.95 -33.08
C GLN A 95 8.49 34.52 -34.52
N VAL A 96 7.24 34.17 -34.83
CA VAL A 96 6.77 33.92 -36.20
C VAL A 96 6.81 35.23 -36.99
N ASN A 97 7.82 35.37 -37.86
CA ASN A 97 7.77 36.32 -38.96
C ASN A 97 6.84 35.76 -40.04
N SER A 98 5.84 36.57 -40.39
CA SER A 98 4.70 36.22 -41.22
C SER A 98 4.98 36.41 -42.71
N ALA A 99 4.87 35.33 -43.50
CA ALA A 99 4.55 35.28 -44.93
C ALA A 99 4.44 33.79 -45.31
N GLY A 100 3.43 33.21 -45.97
CA GLY A 100 2.20 33.63 -46.62
C GLY A 100 1.87 32.53 -47.65
N GLU A 101 0.63 31.99 -47.62
CA GLU A 101 -0.01 31.11 -48.66
C GLU A 101 0.66 29.74 -48.96
N SER A 102 -0.01 28.62 -49.31
CA SER A 102 -1.34 28.29 -49.82
C SER A 102 -1.59 26.76 -49.72
N LEU A 103 -2.85 26.37 -49.91
CA LEU A 103 -3.50 25.05 -49.77
C LEU A 103 -3.00 23.92 -50.70
N ASP A 104 -3.21 22.68 -50.22
CA ASP A 104 -3.84 21.52 -50.91
C ASP A 104 -3.03 20.21 -50.83
N GLY A 105 -3.69 19.08 -50.51
CA GLY A 105 -3.15 17.74 -50.81
C GLY A 105 -3.28 16.66 -49.71
N SER A 106 -4.42 15.99 -49.71
CA SER A 106 -4.79 14.73 -49.03
C SER A 106 -3.82 13.54 -49.23
N LEU A 107 -3.68 12.63 -48.21
CA LEU A 107 -3.68 11.14 -48.26
C LEU A 107 -3.01 10.54 -46.98
N ALA A 108 -3.80 10.14 -45.96
CA ALA A 108 -4.12 8.75 -45.54
C ALA A 108 -2.91 7.86 -45.11
N SER A 109 -2.80 7.37 -43.86
CA SER A 109 -3.61 6.27 -43.27
C SER A 109 -3.40 6.22 -41.73
N ARG A 110 -4.47 6.28 -40.92
CA ARG A 110 -5.06 5.20 -40.10
C ARG A 110 -4.06 4.28 -39.37
N GLU A 111 -4.07 4.32 -38.03
CA GLU A 111 -4.64 3.30 -37.08
C GLU A 111 -4.91 4.05 -35.75
N ALA A 112 -6.13 4.25 -35.26
CA ALA A 112 -7.16 3.34 -34.74
C ALA A 112 -6.86 2.74 -33.34
N TYR A 113 -7.57 3.29 -32.33
CA TYR A 113 -8.01 2.69 -31.05
C TYR A 113 -6.91 2.27 -30.03
N SER A 114 -7.08 2.41 -28.71
CA SER A 114 -8.31 2.34 -27.92
C SER A 114 -8.19 3.12 -26.61
N GLU A 115 -9.24 3.87 -26.29
CA GLU A 115 -9.58 4.28 -24.93
C GLU A 115 -9.77 3.06 -24.03
N LYS A 116 -9.40 3.17 -22.75
CA LYS A 116 -10.21 2.60 -21.67
C LYS A 116 -10.07 3.42 -20.40
N LEU A 117 -10.95 4.41 -20.31
CA LEU A 117 -11.37 5.09 -19.10
C LEU A 117 -12.01 4.06 -18.15
N ILE A 118 -11.49 3.90 -16.94
CA ILE A 118 -12.19 3.19 -15.86
C ILE A 118 -12.51 4.23 -14.79
N ILE A 119 -13.76 4.71 -14.82
CA ILE A 119 -14.39 5.40 -13.69
C ILE A 119 -14.88 4.32 -12.73
N VAL A 120 -14.46 4.43 -11.47
CA VAL A 120 -14.86 3.57 -10.37
C VAL A 120 -16.30 3.91 -9.95
N SER A 121 -17.14 2.88 -9.85
CA SER A 121 -18.30 2.85 -8.96
C SER A 121 -18.49 1.42 -8.48
#